data_AF-A0A1A8DQT1-F1
#
_entry.id   AF-A0A1A8DQT1-F1
#
_cell.length_a   1.000
_cell.length_b   1.000
_cell.length_c   1.000
_cell.angle_alpha   90.00
_cell.angle_beta   90.00
_cell.angle_gamma   90.00
#
_symmetry.space_group_name_H-M   'P 1'
#
loop_
_entity.id
_entity.type
_entity.pdbx_description
1 polymer ?
#
loop_
_entity_poly.entity_id
_entity_poly.type
_entity_poly.pdbx_seq_one_letter_code
_entity_poly.pdbx_strand_id
1 'polypeptide(L)'
;FLNKMDKPAADLNFSLESIRLKLKANPVLLQIPIGSGRNFTGVVDLLTNQKLVWQPSPGEDGRVFESKVLTEVDDQELLQAVSEARAALVEQVADLDDEFAELLLT
;
A
#
# COMPACT_ATOMS: atom_id res chain seq x y z
N PHE A 1 9.71 -2.52 -5.89
CA PHE A 1 9.45 -1.14 -5.46
C PHE A 1 8.89 -0.35 -6.63
N LEU A 2 7.73 0.29 -6.46
CA LEU A 2 7.16 1.22 -7.43
C LEU A 2 7.59 2.64 -7.04
N ASN A 3 8.25 3.35 -7.96
CA ASN A 3 8.80 4.68 -7.72
C ASN A 3 8.06 5.73 -8.57
N LYS A 4 8.30 7.02 -8.29
CA LYS A 4 7.78 8.18 -9.01
C LYS A 4 6.26 8.34 -8.93
N MET A 5 5.69 7.99 -7.77
CA MET A 5 4.26 8.13 -7.49
C MET A 5 3.78 9.60 -7.43
N ASP A 6 4.72 10.54 -7.39
CA ASP A 6 4.50 11.99 -7.50
C ASP A 6 4.15 12.48 -8.92
N LYS A 7 4.28 11.60 -9.94
CA LYS A 7 4.03 11.98 -11.34
C LYS A 7 2.53 11.95 -11.68
N PRO A 8 2.03 12.88 -12.53
CA PRO A 8 0.61 12.94 -12.88
C PRO A 8 0.03 11.63 -13.47
N ALA A 9 0.85 10.84 -14.15
CA ALA A 9 0.46 9.57 -14.75
C ALA A 9 0.77 8.34 -13.86
N ALA A 10 1.10 8.55 -12.59
CA ALA A 10 1.36 7.46 -11.67
C ALA A 10 0.05 6.74 -11.33
N ASP A 11 0.01 5.44 -11.59
CA ASP A 11 -1.15 4.58 -11.35
C ASP A 11 -0.66 3.23 -10.80
N LEU A 12 -1.07 2.94 -9.58
CA LEU A 12 -0.73 1.70 -8.88
C LEU A 12 -1.34 0.48 -9.59
N ASN A 13 -2.62 0.55 -9.94
CA ASN A 13 -3.35 -0.57 -10.54
C ASN A 13 -2.79 -0.91 -11.91
N PHE A 14 -2.51 0.11 -12.74
CA PHE A 14 -1.83 -0.08 -14.01
C PHE A 14 -0.46 -0.75 -13.84
N SER A 15 0.29 -0.36 -12.82
CA SER A 15 1.60 -0.95 -12.52
C SER A 15 1.48 -2.41 -12.09
N LEU A 16 0.52 -2.75 -11.22
CA LEU A 16 0.24 -4.13 -10.80
C LEU A 16 -0.18 -5.01 -11.98
N GLU A 17 -1.09 -4.53 -12.83
CA GLU A 17 -1.51 -5.25 -14.04
C GLU A 17 -0.35 -5.45 -15.01
N SER A 18 0.48 -4.43 -15.21
CA SER A 18 1.66 -4.57 -16.07
C SER A 18 2.64 -5.61 -15.52
N ILE A 19 2.82 -5.72 -14.19
CA ILE A 19 3.65 -6.75 -13.57
C ILE A 19 3.06 -8.13 -13.85
N ARG A 20 1.76 -8.32 -13.58
CA ARG A 20 1.05 -9.60 -13.83
C ARG A 20 1.19 -10.05 -15.28
N LEU A 21 0.88 -9.16 -16.22
CA LEU A 21 0.82 -9.51 -17.64
C LEU A 21 2.20 -9.74 -18.26
N LYS A 22 3.19 -8.89 -17.93
CA LYS A 22 4.51 -8.94 -18.57
C LYS A 22 5.47 -9.90 -17.90
N LEU A 23 5.44 -9.97 -16.57
CA LEU A 23 6.36 -10.82 -15.81
C LEU A 23 5.75 -12.18 -15.45
N LYS A 24 4.45 -12.38 -15.70
CA LYS A 24 3.72 -13.61 -15.32
C LYS A 24 3.88 -13.94 -13.83
N ALA A 25 3.92 -12.89 -13.01
CA ALA A 25 4.08 -12.98 -11.57
C ALA A 25 2.78 -12.58 -10.86
N ASN A 26 2.56 -13.08 -9.65
CA ASN A 26 1.49 -12.62 -8.77
C ASN A 26 2.08 -11.61 -7.74
N PRO A 27 1.92 -10.29 -7.94
CA PRO A 27 2.49 -9.31 -7.04
C PRO A 27 1.67 -9.22 -5.74
N VAL A 28 2.36 -9.41 -4.62
CA VAL A 28 1.81 -9.17 -3.28
C VAL A 28 1.96 -7.68 -2.94
N LEU A 29 0.84 -7.00 -2.72
CA LEU A 29 0.81 -5.58 -2.36
C LEU A 29 1.06 -5.43 -0.86
N LEU A 30 2.02 -4.59 -0.48
CA LEU A 30 2.35 -4.31 0.93
C LEU A 30 1.99 -2.90 1.38
N GLN A 31 1.83 -1.97 0.43
CA GLN A 31 1.62 -0.56 0.71
C GLN A 31 0.63 0.05 -0.28
N ILE A 32 -0.23 0.95 0.19
CA ILE A 32 -1.15 1.75 -0.63
C ILE A 32 -0.70 3.21 -0.62
N PRO A 33 -0.55 3.89 -1.77
CA PRO A 33 -0.24 5.31 -1.81
C PRO A 33 -1.39 6.16 -1.28
N ILE A 34 -1.07 7.20 -0.51
CA ILE A 34 -2.00 8.22 -0.06
C ILE A 34 -1.97 9.36 -1.09
N GLY A 35 -3.08 9.50 -1.81
CA GLY A 35 -3.18 10.42 -2.95
C GLY A 35 -2.40 9.94 -4.18
N SER A 36 -2.43 10.75 -5.24
CA SER A 36 -1.77 10.45 -6.52
C SER A 36 -1.19 11.69 -7.17
N GLY A 37 -0.14 11.51 -7.97
CA GLY A 37 0.54 12.61 -8.64
C GLY A 37 0.98 13.70 -7.67
N ARG A 38 0.55 14.95 -7.92
CA ARG A 38 0.91 16.09 -7.06
C ARG A 38 0.32 16.01 -5.65
N ASN A 39 -0.71 15.21 -5.45
CA ASN A 39 -1.37 15.00 -4.15
C ASN A 39 -0.80 13.77 -3.42
N PHE A 40 0.21 13.10 -3.97
CA PHE A 40 0.89 12.01 -3.29
C PHE A 40 1.63 12.55 -2.07
N THR A 41 1.22 12.11 -0.88
CA THR A 41 1.77 12.60 0.40
C THR A 41 2.36 11.51 1.27
N GLY A 42 2.15 10.24 0.90
CA GLY A 42 2.72 9.13 1.64
C GLY A 42 2.12 7.79 1.28
N VAL A 43 2.20 6.84 2.20
CA VAL A 43 1.71 5.46 2.01
C VAL A 43 1.04 4.96 3.28
N VAL A 44 0.15 3.98 3.12
CA VAL A 44 -0.34 3.15 4.22
C VAL A 44 0.35 1.79 4.14
N ASP A 45 0.95 1.35 5.24
CA ASP A 45 1.49 0.01 5.40
C ASP A 45 0.36 -0.97 5.79
N LEU A 46 0.15 -2.00 4.97
CA LEU A 46 -0.92 -2.99 5.17
C LEU A 46 -0.63 -3.96 6.33
N LEU A 47 0.63 -4.12 6.71
CA LEU A 47 1.00 -5.00 7.82
C LEU A 47 0.63 -4.38 9.17
N THR A 48 0.93 -3.09 9.31
CA THR A 48 0.76 -2.33 10.57
C THR A 48 -0.49 -1.46 10.60
N ASN A 49 -1.19 -1.28 9.48
CA ASN A 49 -2.27 -0.30 9.29
C ASN A 49 -1.85 1.14 9.63
N GLN A 50 -0.57 1.47 9.48
CA GLN A 50 -0.04 2.80 9.75
C GLN A 50 0.04 3.63 8.47
N LYS A 51 -0.42 4.88 8.55
CA LYS A 51 -0.15 5.93 7.57
C LYS A 51 1.23 6.48 7.84
N LEU A 52 2.08 6.47 6.82
CA LEU A 52 3.39 7.13 6.81
C LEU A 52 3.26 8.35 5.90
N VAL A 53 3.31 9.56 6.46
CA VAL A 53 3.07 10.82 5.74
C VAL A 53 4.30 11.71 5.81
N TRP A 54 4.70 12.23 4.66
CA TRP A 54 5.79 13.20 4.54
C TRP A 54 5.21 14.60 4.41
N GLN A 55 5.61 15.49 5.31
CA GLN A 55 5.25 16.90 5.20
C GLN A 55 6.15 17.56 4.13
N PRO A 56 5.57 18.29 3.16
CA PRO A 56 6.37 19.01 2.17
C PRO A 56 7.11 20.18 2.84
N SER A 57 8.42 20.04 3.04
CA SER A 57 9.28 21.08 3.59
C SER A 57 10.52 21.29 2.71
N PRO A 58 10.95 22.55 2.46
CA PRO A 58 12.15 22.83 1.69
C PRO A 58 13.40 22.20 2.35
N GLY A 59 14.16 21.41 1.59
CA GLY A 59 15.41 20.82 2.04
C GLY A 59 15.29 19.47 2.77
N GLU A 60 14.07 18.94 2.93
CA GLU A 60 13.86 17.57 3.41
C GLU A 60 14.32 16.54 2.36
N ASP A 61 15.03 15.50 2.81
CA ASP A 61 15.47 14.38 1.99
C ASP A 61 14.58 13.13 2.15
N GLY A 62 13.44 13.28 2.85
CA GLY A 62 12.43 12.24 3.03
C GLY A 62 12.75 11.24 4.15
N ARG A 63 13.77 11.49 4.98
CA ARG A 63 14.07 10.62 6.14
C ARG A 63 13.08 10.76 7.29
N VAL A 64 12.45 11.92 7.41
CA VAL A 64 11.49 12.19 8.47
C VAL A 64 10.07 12.07 7.92
N PHE A 65 9.26 11.27 8.58
CA PHE A 65 7.84 11.12 8.30
C PHE A 65 7.07 10.99 9.61
N GLU A 66 5.79 11.33 9.57
CA GLU A 66 4.88 11.05 10.66
C GLU A 66 4.23 9.69 10.44
N SER A 67 4.21 8.87 11.48
CA SER A 67 3.46 7.61 11.50
C SER A 67 2.27 7.72 12.44
N LYS A 68 1.09 7.35 11.96
CA LYS A 68 -0.13 7.23 12.77
C LYS A 68 -1.00 6.09 12.28
N VAL A 69 -1.78 5.49 13.18
CA VAL A 69 -2.75 4.45 12.81
C VAL A 69 -3.81 5.08 11.89
N LEU A 70 -4.13 4.39 10.79
CA LEU A 70 -5.24 4.79 9.93
C LEU A 70 -6.57 4.53 10.64
N THR A 71 -7.40 5.55 10.73
CA THR A 71 -8.74 5.47 11.35
C THR A 71 -9.83 5.94 10.40
N GLU A 72 -11.08 5.60 10.70
CA GLU A 72 -12.25 6.07 9.93
C GLU A 72 -12.34 7.61 9.84
N VAL A 73 -11.84 8.31 10.86
CA VAL A 73 -11.84 9.78 10.93
C VAL A 73 -10.88 10.39 9.91
N ASP A 74 -9.85 9.65 9.51
CA ASP A 74 -8.86 10.15 8.55
C ASP A 74 -9.41 10.18 7.13
N ASP A 75 -9.91 9.03 6.67
CA ASP A 75 -10.40 8.80 5.31
C ASP A 75 -11.09 7.43 5.24
N GLN A 76 -12.41 7.42 5.12
CA GLN A 76 -13.21 6.20 5.09
C GLN A 76 -12.99 5.37 3.81
N GLU A 77 -12.82 6.02 2.65
CA GLU A 77 -12.60 5.33 1.38
C GLU A 77 -11.22 4.67 1.38
N LEU A 78 -10.20 5.37 1.88
CA LEU A 78 -8.86 4.82 2.03
C LEU A 78 -8.84 3.66 3.03
N LEU A 79 -9.54 3.76 4.16
CA LEU A 79 -9.63 2.67 5.13
C LEU A 79 -10.28 1.42 4.53
N GLN A 80 -11.34 1.58 3.75
CA GLN A 80 -11.98 0.47 3.05
C GLN A 80 -11.02 -0.17 2.04
N ALA A 81 -10.33 0.63 1.21
CA ALA A 81 -9.35 0.13 0.26
C ALA A 81 -8.18 -0.61 0.94
N VAL A 82 -7.72 -0.11 2.09
CA VAL A 82 -6.69 -0.75 2.92
C VAL A 82 -7.17 -2.07 3.49
N SER A 83 -8.41 -2.13 4.00
CA SER A 83 -9.02 -3.34 4.53
C SER A 83 -9.13 -4.43 3.46
N GLU A 84 -9.64 -4.07 2.27
CA GLU A 84 -9.75 -4.98 1.13
C GLU A 84 -8.39 -5.48 0.64
N ALA A 85 -7.42 -4.58 0.47
CA ALA A 85 -6.08 -4.95 0.05
C ALA A 85 -5.36 -5.81 1.09
N ARG A 86 -5.60 -5.58 2.38
CA ARG A 86 -5.04 -6.38 3.46
C ARG A 86 -5.66 -7.78 3.49
N ALA A 87 -6.97 -7.91 3.26
CA ALA A 87 -7.61 -9.21 3.10
C ALA A 87 -7.01 -9.99 1.91
N ALA A 88 -6.86 -9.34 0.76
CA ALA A 88 -6.23 -9.94 -0.41
C ALA A 88 -4.75 -10.30 -0.21
N LEU A 89 -4.01 -9.52 0.60
CA LEU A 89 -2.64 -9.83 1.02
C LEU A 89 -2.62 -11.11 1.86
N VAL A 90 -3.48 -11.20 2.87
CA VAL A 90 -3.55 -12.36 3.77
C VAL A 90 -3.93 -13.63 3.00
N GLU A 91 -4.90 -13.56 2.11
CA GLU A 91 -5.31 -14.67 1.24
C GLU A 91 -4.14 -15.15 0.37
N GLN A 92 -3.45 -14.22 -0.31
CA GLN A 92 -2.30 -14.57 -1.13
C GLN A 92 -1.14 -15.20 -0.33
N VAL A 93 -0.94 -14.81 0.93
CA VAL A 93 0.09 -15.40 1.77
C VAL A 93 -0.33 -16.79 2.23
N ALA A 94 -1.60 -16.99 2.59
CA ALA A 94 -2.15 -18.31 2.93
C ALA A 94 -2.06 -19.30 1.75
N ASP A 95 -2.26 -18.83 0.51
CA ASP A 95 -2.07 -19.69 -0.68
C ASP A 95 -0.61 -20.15 -0.89
N LEU A 96 0.36 -19.47 -0.28
CA LEU A 96 1.80 -19.74 -0.45
C LEU A 96 2.42 -20.49 0.73
N ASP A 97 1.77 -20.49 1.89
CA ASP A 97 2.29 -21.02 3.15
C ASP A 97 1.19 -21.76 3.91
N ASP A 98 1.27 -23.09 3.90
CA ASP A 98 0.28 -23.98 4.54
C ASP A 98 0.21 -23.75 6.06
N GLU A 99 1.33 -23.46 6.74
CA GLU A 99 1.36 -23.19 8.18
C GLU A 99 0.64 -21.88 8.50
N PHE A 100 0.84 -20.86 7.67
CA PHE A 100 0.11 -19.60 7.78
C PHE A 100 -1.39 -19.78 7.47
N ALA A 101 -1.73 -20.58 6.47
CA ALA A 101 -3.13 -20.89 6.14
C ALA A 101 -3.84 -21.60 7.29
N GLU A 102 -3.19 -22.58 7.93
CA GLU A 102 -3.72 -23.25 9.12
C GLU A 102 -3.98 -22.26 10.26
N LEU A 103 -3.02 -21.36 10.54
CA LEU A 103 -3.17 -20.33 11.58
C LEU A 103 -4.35 -19.38 11.33
N LEU A 104 -4.68 -19.09 10.06
CA LEU A 104 -5.79 -18.22 9.68
C LEU A 104 -7.17 -18.88 9.90
N LEU A 105 -7.24 -20.21 9.79
CA LEU A 105 -8.48 -20.99 9.89
C LEU A 105 -8.86 -21.38 11.32
N THR A 106 -7.91 -21.31 12.26
CA THR A 106 -8.08 -21.64 13.69
C THR A 106 -8.38 -20.40 14.54
#